data_AF-A0A7T5RZ59-F1
#
_entry.id   AF-A0A7T5RZ59-F1
#
_cell.length_a   1.000
_cell.length_b   1.000
_cell.length_c   1.000
_cell.angle_alpha   90.00
_cell.angle_beta   90.00
_cell.angle_gamma   90.00
#
_symmetry.space_group_name_H-M   'P 1'
#
loop_
_entity.id
_entity.type
_entity.pdbx_description
1 polymer ?
#
loop_
_entity_poly.entity_id
_entity_poly.type
_entity_poly.pdbx_seq_one_letter_code
_entity_poly.pdbx_strand_id
1 'polypeptide(L)'
;MPKLVVPISGLHCKACEILTEDALREIKEVSKVNVNHKTGLAEIEYEGDEPKIAEIKTALEESGYGLGKIKTRIENKNGQNLNCDLTETRHQPKDFSFYITVIAAVAIIYLLLNRTTSLPFGGLLEQNFSWPLAIIVGLVAGVSTCLALVGGLVLSLAANYAQNHPEATKKEKFRPHIFFNLGRIGGFFFLGGILGVIGSAFKLSPLANSLITIIIGFVVLILGLKLLEIFPSLARFDFSLPKKFGKIIKINDPFVLGVLTFFLPCGFTQAMQIYALGTGNFLQGGLIMALFALGTAPGFLGIGGLSALGGKKKSSAFFMVAGIIVVAFGIFNLANGYRLFKISSGFDFNKIALKTEAETKNTNSNIEEEDGVRIIRMKETNRGYSPNNFTILKGQPVKFIIDAQAPYSCASALVIPYLKIQTQLKPGENILEFTPDKVGEIPFSCSMGMYTGQFLVVDDKSQLR
;
A
#
# COMPACT_ATOMS: atom_id res chain seq x y z
N MET A 1 5.50 -41.26 21.38
CA MET A 1 6.10 -41.18 20.03
C MET A 1 7.39 -40.40 20.13
N PRO A 2 8.46 -40.85 19.48
CA PRO A 2 9.71 -40.10 19.42
C PRO A 2 9.52 -38.77 18.69
N LYS A 3 10.34 -37.77 19.05
CA LYS A 3 10.26 -36.39 18.57
C LYS A 3 11.59 -35.95 17.99
N LEU A 4 11.55 -35.37 16.79
CA LEU A 4 12.67 -34.75 16.13
C LEU A 4 12.40 -33.24 16.01
N VAL A 5 13.34 -32.41 16.46
CA VAL A 5 13.24 -30.95 16.36
C VAL A 5 14.20 -30.45 15.29
N VAL A 6 13.66 -29.79 14.27
CA VAL A 6 14.41 -29.36 13.10
C VAL A 6 14.28 -27.84 12.92
N PRO A 7 15.38 -27.10 12.74
CA PRO A 7 15.31 -25.68 12.39
C PRO A 7 14.94 -25.49 10.91
N ILE A 8 14.03 -24.56 10.64
CA ILE A 8 13.63 -24.15 9.29
C ILE A 8 14.02 -22.69 9.07
N SER A 9 14.59 -22.40 7.90
CA SER A 9 14.93 -21.06 7.45
C SER A 9 13.93 -20.56 6.39
N GLY A 10 13.60 -19.26 6.44
CA GLY A 10 12.64 -18.63 5.53
C GLY A 10 11.19 -18.62 6.03
N LEU A 11 10.94 -18.94 7.31
CA LEU A 11 9.61 -18.81 7.92
C LEU A 11 9.35 -17.34 8.27
N HIS A 12 8.28 -16.77 7.72
CA HIS A 12 7.96 -15.34 7.90
C HIS A 12 6.58 -15.07 8.52
N CYS A 13 5.64 -16.01 8.40
CA CYS A 13 4.28 -15.82 8.89
C CYS A 13 3.60 -17.14 9.27
N LYS A 14 2.40 -17.05 9.83
CA LYS A 14 1.56 -18.21 10.18
C LYS A 14 1.26 -19.12 8.98
N ALA A 15 1.16 -18.55 7.77
CA ALA A 15 0.98 -19.35 6.55
C ALA A 15 2.24 -20.16 6.20
N CYS A 16 3.44 -19.67 6.53
CA CYS A 16 4.67 -20.43 6.36
C CYS A 16 4.72 -21.68 7.25
N GLU A 17 4.17 -21.61 8.46
CA GLU A 17 4.06 -22.79 9.33
C GLU A 17 3.22 -23.87 8.66
N ILE A 18 2.05 -23.50 8.14
CA ILE A 18 1.14 -24.43 7.48
C ILE A 18 1.82 -25.09 6.27
N LEU A 19 2.44 -24.30 5.39
CA LEU A 19 3.11 -24.81 4.19
C LEU A 19 4.28 -25.77 4.50
N THR A 20 5.00 -25.52 5.59
CA THR A 20 6.13 -26.38 5.98
C THR A 20 5.68 -27.59 6.79
N GLU A 21 4.62 -27.47 7.58
CA GLU A 21 3.95 -28.62 8.21
C GLU A 21 3.47 -29.61 7.16
N ASP A 22 2.88 -29.12 6.06
CA ASP A 22 2.39 -29.97 4.97
C ASP A 22 3.53 -30.74 4.30
N ALA A 23 4.58 -30.03 3.87
CA ALA A 23 5.70 -30.63 3.19
C ALA A 23 6.36 -31.72 4.05
N LEU A 24 6.45 -31.50 5.36
CA LEU A 24 7.02 -32.46 6.29
C LEU A 24 6.09 -33.65 6.58
N ARG A 25 4.77 -33.49 6.45
CA ARG A 25 3.79 -34.58 6.60
C ARG A 25 3.74 -35.54 5.41
N GLU A 26 4.26 -35.15 4.25
CA GLU A 26 4.35 -36.04 3.08
C GLU A 26 5.40 -37.15 3.25
N ILE A 27 6.28 -37.01 4.24
CA ILE A 27 7.27 -38.02 4.61
C ILE A 27 6.55 -39.18 5.32
N LYS A 28 6.73 -40.42 4.83
CA LYS A 28 5.95 -41.60 5.25
C LYS A 28 6.03 -41.89 6.75
N GLU A 29 7.18 -41.59 7.34
CA GLU A 29 7.50 -41.86 8.74
C GLU A 29 6.86 -40.82 9.68
N VAL A 30 6.36 -39.69 9.16
CA VAL A 30 5.91 -38.55 9.96
C VAL A 30 4.42 -38.67 10.29
N SER A 31 4.08 -38.72 11.59
CA SER A 31 2.69 -38.78 12.07
C SER A 31 2.12 -37.40 12.36
N LYS A 32 2.94 -36.49 12.90
CA LYS A 32 2.49 -35.15 13.27
C LYS A 32 3.63 -34.14 13.17
N VAL A 33 3.31 -32.97 12.66
CA VAL A 33 4.24 -31.84 12.57
C VAL A 33 3.60 -30.61 13.20
N ASN A 34 4.40 -29.86 13.94
CA ASN A 34 4.06 -28.55 14.48
C ASN A 34 5.21 -27.58 14.20
N VAL A 35 4.98 -26.58 13.36
CA VAL A 35 5.97 -25.56 12.99
C VAL A 35 5.63 -24.24 13.65
N ASN A 36 6.64 -23.54 14.13
CA ASN A 36 6.49 -22.22 14.72
C ASN A 36 7.38 -21.20 13.99
N HIS A 37 6.76 -20.27 13.27
CA HIS A 37 7.48 -19.23 12.51
C HIS A 37 8.21 -18.23 13.42
N LYS A 38 7.79 -18.09 14.68
CA LYS A 38 8.43 -17.19 15.64
C LYS A 38 9.74 -17.75 16.17
N THR A 39 9.83 -19.07 16.30
CA THR A 39 11.04 -19.76 16.79
C THR A 39 11.90 -20.29 15.64
N GLY A 40 11.32 -20.48 14.45
CA GLY A 40 11.98 -21.08 13.31
C GLY A 40 12.14 -22.60 13.45
N LEU A 41 11.29 -23.26 14.24
CA LEU A 41 11.44 -24.68 14.60
C LEU A 41 10.24 -25.50 14.14
N ALA A 42 10.53 -26.72 13.68
CA ALA A 42 9.56 -27.78 13.41
C ALA A 42 9.75 -28.90 14.43
N GLU A 43 8.68 -29.23 15.16
CA GLU A 43 8.60 -30.43 15.98
C GLU A 43 7.89 -31.53 15.16
N ILE A 44 8.62 -32.60 14.88
CA ILE A 44 8.18 -33.73 14.05
C ILE A 44 8.04 -34.96 14.96
N GLU A 45 6.83 -35.48 15.09
CA GLU A 45 6.52 -36.78 15.69
C GLU A 45 6.47 -37.83 14.57
N TYR A 46 7.13 -38.96 14.78
CA TYR A 46 7.26 -40.02 13.76
C TYR A 46 6.95 -41.40 14.33
N GLU A 47 6.60 -42.33 13.43
CA GLU A 47 6.34 -43.74 13.71
C GLU A 47 7.36 -44.63 12.98
N GLY A 48 7.99 -45.54 13.72
CA GLY A 48 9.04 -46.41 13.17
C GLY A 48 10.41 -45.75 13.18
N ASP A 49 11.10 -45.77 12.04
CA ASP A 49 12.46 -45.25 11.88
C ASP A 49 12.48 -43.71 11.85
N GLU A 50 13.59 -43.11 12.32
CA GLU A 50 13.77 -41.66 12.29
C GLU A 50 13.84 -41.15 10.83
N PRO A 51 13.02 -40.16 10.43
CA PRO A 51 13.00 -39.65 9.06
C PRO A 51 14.36 -39.06 8.68
N LYS A 52 14.82 -39.37 7.46
CA LYS A 52 16.15 -38.94 7.03
C LYS A 52 16.20 -37.43 6.85
N ILE A 53 17.25 -36.80 7.38
CA ILE A 53 17.50 -35.36 7.23
C ILE A 53 17.52 -34.94 5.74
N ALA A 54 17.98 -35.82 4.84
CA ALA A 54 17.97 -35.57 3.41
C ALA A 54 16.54 -35.42 2.84
N GLU A 55 15.60 -36.26 3.28
CA GLU A 55 14.20 -36.22 2.84
C GLU A 55 13.48 -34.99 3.41
N ILE A 56 13.72 -34.68 4.69
CA ILE A 56 13.27 -33.43 5.34
C ILE A 56 13.78 -32.21 4.57
N LYS A 57 15.07 -32.20 4.19
CA LYS A 57 15.66 -31.11 3.41
C LYS A 57 15.01 -30.99 2.04
N THR A 58 14.79 -32.10 1.33
CA THR A 58 14.15 -32.09 0.00
C THR A 58 12.71 -31.58 0.06
N ALA A 59 11.91 -32.06 1.01
CA ALA A 59 10.53 -31.60 1.19
C ALA A 59 10.46 -30.09 1.50
N LEU A 60 11.36 -29.60 2.34
CA LEU A 60 11.52 -28.17 2.59
C LEU A 60 12.04 -27.43 1.33
N GLU A 61 12.90 -28.06 0.50
CA GLU A 61 13.35 -27.60 -0.82
C GLU A 61 12.25 -27.35 -1.83
N GLU A 62 11.34 -28.30 -1.97
CA GLU A 62 10.22 -28.24 -2.90
C GLU A 62 9.16 -27.22 -2.46
N SER A 63 8.99 -27.03 -1.14
CA SER A 63 8.06 -26.04 -0.58
C SER A 63 8.63 -24.62 -0.46
N GLY A 64 9.90 -24.39 -0.82
CA GLY A 64 10.49 -23.06 -0.84
C GLY A 64 11.22 -22.61 0.44
N TYR A 65 11.44 -23.48 1.43
CA TYR A 65 11.99 -23.16 2.77
C TYR A 65 13.30 -23.89 3.08
N GLY A 66 14.38 -23.25 3.50
CA GLY A 66 15.66 -23.94 3.75
C GLY A 66 15.70 -24.76 5.04
N LEU A 67 16.46 -25.86 5.07
CA LEU A 67 16.85 -26.49 6.34
C LEU A 67 17.83 -25.55 7.07
N GLY A 68 17.53 -25.20 8.33
CA GLY A 68 18.41 -24.38 9.17
C GLY A 68 19.69 -25.10 9.56
N LYS A 69 20.70 -24.36 10.04
CA LYS A 69 21.98 -24.94 10.46
C LYS A 69 21.81 -25.68 11.80
N ILE A 70 22.15 -26.97 11.84
CA ILE A 70 22.21 -27.78 13.06
C ILE A 70 23.68 -27.78 13.51
N LYS A 71 23.99 -27.25 14.71
CA LYS A 71 25.39 -27.10 15.16
C LYS A 71 25.96 -28.32 15.90
N THR A 72 25.15 -29.15 16.58
CA THR A 72 25.68 -30.34 17.29
C THR A 72 24.59 -31.38 17.60
N ARG A 73 24.91 -32.66 17.40
CA ARG A 73 24.13 -33.81 17.92
C ARG A 73 24.66 -34.13 19.32
N ILE A 74 23.90 -33.81 20.37
CA ILE A 74 24.22 -34.28 21.73
C ILE A 74 23.48 -35.60 21.95
N GLU A 75 24.21 -36.72 21.87
CA GLU A 75 23.71 -38.01 22.35
C GLU A 75 23.84 -38.04 23.88
N ASN A 76 22.71 -38.09 24.58
CA ASN A 76 22.68 -38.35 26.01
C ASN A 76 22.48 -39.84 26.25
N LYS A 77 23.26 -40.43 27.17
CA LYS A 77 23.29 -41.88 27.47
C LYS A 77 22.00 -42.49 28.03
N ASN A 78 20.90 -41.73 28.17
CA ASN A 78 19.66 -42.20 28.80
C ASN A 78 18.41 -42.11 27.91
N GLY A 79 18.58 -42.16 26.58
CA GLY A 79 17.52 -42.62 25.66
C GLY A 79 16.24 -41.79 25.52
N GLN A 80 16.08 -40.65 26.21
CA GLN A 80 14.93 -39.77 26.02
C GLN A 80 15.32 -38.29 26.17
N ASN A 81 14.83 -37.49 25.21
CA ASN A 81 14.99 -36.03 25.00
C ASN A 81 16.31 -35.59 24.33
N LEU A 82 16.25 -35.41 23.01
CA LEU A 82 17.17 -34.54 22.28
C LEU A 82 16.88 -33.09 22.66
N ASN A 83 17.64 -32.55 23.62
CA ASN A 83 17.77 -31.11 23.78
C ASN A 83 18.69 -30.61 22.66
N CYS A 84 18.10 -30.13 21.56
CA CYS A 84 18.82 -29.30 20.61
C CYS A 84 19.13 -27.97 21.33
N ASP A 85 20.41 -27.70 21.63
CA ASP A 85 20.84 -26.37 22.05
C ASP A 85 20.77 -25.44 20.83
N LEU A 86 19.62 -24.78 20.71
CA LEU A 86 19.22 -23.96 19.57
C LEU A 86 19.62 -22.51 19.82
N THR A 87 20.92 -22.24 19.85
CA THR A 87 21.45 -20.87 20.00
C THR A 87 21.79 -20.17 18.68
N GLU A 88 21.25 -20.61 17.53
CA GLU A 88 21.48 -19.91 16.26
C GLU A 88 20.35 -20.07 15.20
N THR A 89 19.07 -19.84 15.54
CA THR A 89 18.04 -19.47 14.53
C THR A 89 17.92 -17.96 14.33
N ARG A 90 18.71 -17.16 15.04
CA ARG A 90 18.66 -15.71 14.87
C ARG A 90 19.53 -15.31 13.70
N HIS A 91 18.86 -14.89 12.63
CA HIS A 91 19.32 -13.90 11.64
C HIS A 91 20.82 -13.59 11.77
N GLN A 92 21.63 -14.05 10.81
CA GLN A 92 22.90 -13.35 10.58
C GLN A 92 22.55 -11.86 10.50
N PRO A 93 23.12 -11.00 11.37
CA PRO A 93 22.91 -9.57 11.24
C PRO A 93 23.30 -9.25 9.80
N LYS A 94 22.33 -8.79 9.01
CA LYS A 94 22.60 -8.44 7.61
C LYS A 94 23.76 -7.45 7.64
N ASP A 95 24.76 -7.65 6.79
CA ASP A 95 25.96 -6.82 6.78
C ASP A 95 25.59 -5.34 6.73
N PHE A 96 26.43 -4.46 7.28
CA PHE A 96 26.19 -3.01 7.24
C PHE A 96 25.93 -2.50 5.80
N SER A 97 26.54 -3.17 4.81
CA SER A 97 26.30 -2.96 3.38
C SER A 97 24.84 -3.19 2.95
N PHE A 98 24.13 -4.15 3.56
CA PHE A 98 22.71 -4.41 3.28
C PHE A 98 21.84 -3.21 3.69
N TYR A 99 22.06 -2.68 4.90
CA TYR A 99 21.29 -1.52 5.39
C TYR A 99 21.57 -0.27 4.56
N ILE A 100 22.83 -0.03 4.18
CA ILE A 100 23.20 1.07 3.27
C ILE A 100 22.48 0.90 1.93
N THR A 101 22.47 -0.32 1.37
CA THR A 101 21.82 -0.59 0.08
C THR A 101 20.31 -0.34 0.14
N VAL A 102 19.65 -0.78 1.22
CA VAL A 102 18.22 -0.52 1.42
C VAL A 102 17.94 0.97 1.57
N ILE A 103 18.70 1.69 2.40
CA ILE A 103 18.52 3.13 2.60
C ILE A 103 18.75 3.90 1.30
N ALA A 104 19.81 3.56 0.56
CA ALA A 104 20.10 4.16 -0.73
C ALA A 104 18.99 3.87 -1.75
N ALA A 105 18.49 2.64 -1.81
CA ALA A 105 17.38 2.28 -2.70
C ALA A 105 16.08 3.02 -2.33
N VAL A 106 15.73 3.09 -1.05
CA VAL A 106 14.57 3.86 -0.56
C VAL A 106 14.74 5.34 -0.88
N ALA A 107 15.93 5.91 -0.65
CA ALA A 107 16.22 7.32 -0.96
C ALA A 107 16.15 7.60 -2.47
N ILE A 108 16.72 6.73 -3.31
CA ILE A 108 16.63 6.83 -4.76
C ILE A 108 15.17 6.73 -5.21
N ILE A 109 14.41 5.75 -4.72
CA ILE A 109 12.99 5.61 -5.07
C ILE A 109 12.19 6.82 -4.59
N TYR A 110 12.45 7.33 -3.38
CA TYR A 110 11.79 8.54 -2.87
C TYR A 110 12.14 9.77 -3.71
N LEU A 111 13.41 9.96 -4.06
CA LEU A 111 13.86 11.05 -4.93
C LEU A 111 13.28 10.91 -6.34
N LEU A 112 13.20 9.68 -6.85
CA LEU A 112 12.49 9.38 -8.09
C LEU A 112 11.03 9.77 -7.92
N LEU A 113 10.26 9.22 -6.98
CA LEU A 113 8.85 9.58 -6.73
C LEU A 113 8.62 11.11 -6.62
N ASN A 114 9.53 11.83 -5.96
CA ASN A 114 9.46 13.28 -5.80
C ASN A 114 9.86 14.06 -7.07
N ARG A 115 10.75 13.52 -7.92
CA ARG A 115 11.05 14.05 -9.28
C ARG A 115 10.03 13.60 -10.31
N THR A 116 9.44 12.43 -10.14
CA THR A 116 8.63 11.70 -11.11
C THR A 116 7.14 11.99 -10.96
N THR A 117 6.79 13.10 -10.32
CA THR A 117 5.70 13.99 -10.80
C THR A 117 5.84 14.35 -12.29
N SER A 118 6.98 14.00 -12.91
CA SER A 118 7.27 14.02 -14.36
C SER A 118 7.29 12.65 -15.08
N LEU A 119 7.05 11.50 -14.43
CA LEU A 119 6.89 10.22 -15.17
C LEU A 119 5.52 10.21 -15.87
N PRO A 120 5.43 9.72 -17.11
CA PRO A 120 4.20 9.68 -17.90
C PRO A 120 3.21 8.60 -17.42
N PHE A 121 3.21 8.25 -16.13
CA PHE A 121 2.05 7.58 -15.54
C PHE A 121 0.83 8.51 -15.51
N GLY A 122 1.05 9.83 -15.44
CA GLY A 122 0.03 10.84 -15.70
C GLY A 122 -0.39 10.92 -17.18
N GLY A 123 0.47 10.50 -18.11
CA GLY A 123 0.17 10.47 -19.56
C GLY A 123 -0.78 9.33 -19.97
N LEU A 124 -0.86 8.25 -19.19
CA LEU A 124 -1.89 7.23 -19.35
C LEU A 124 -3.27 7.70 -18.86
N LEU A 125 -3.34 8.86 -18.18
CA LEU A 125 -4.57 9.53 -17.75
C LEU A 125 -5.13 10.50 -18.81
N GLU A 126 -4.46 10.67 -19.96
CA GLU A 126 -4.71 11.75 -20.93
C GLU A 126 -5.92 11.53 -21.85
N GLN A 127 -6.65 10.43 -21.70
CA GLN A 127 -7.81 10.18 -22.55
C GLN A 127 -9.07 10.06 -21.69
N ASN A 128 -10.16 10.63 -22.17
CA ASN A 128 -11.52 10.75 -21.61
C ASN A 128 -12.19 9.40 -21.24
N PHE A 129 -11.48 8.55 -20.52
CA PHE A 129 -11.76 7.14 -20.33
C PHE A 129 -11.50 6.77 -18.87
N SER A 130 -12.38 7.25 -17.99
CA SER A 130 -12.39 6.96 -16.55
C SER A 130 -12.43 5.45 -16.22
N TRP A 131 -12.90 4.61 -17.14
CA TRP A 131 -13.02 3.15 -16.98
C TRP A 131 -11.73 2.38 -17.36
N PRO A 132 -11.11 2.59 -18.54
CA PRO A 132 -9.79 2.05 -18.87
C PRO A 132 -8.72 2.37 -17.84
N LEU A 133 -8.75 3.57 -17.27
CA LEU A 133 -7.82 3.95 -16.22
C LEU A 133 -7.91 3.00 -15.01
N ALA A 134 -9.11 2.69 -14.55
CA ALA A 134 -9.31 1.83 -13.40
C ALA A 134 -8.72 0.43 -13.62
N ILE A 135 -8.88 -0.11 -14.83
CA ILE A 135 -8.31 -1.40 -15.22
C ILE A 135 -6.78 -1.34 -15.27
N ILE A 136 -6.20 -0.29 -15.87
CA ILE A 136 -4.74 -0.14 -15.99
C ILE A 136 -4.09 0.00 -14.61
N VAL A 137 -4.64 0.86 -13.75
CA VAL A 137 -4.17 1.01 -12.37
C VAL A 137 -4.34 -0.29 -11.60
N GLY A 138 -5.43 -1.02 -11.84
CA GLY A 138 -5.63 -2.37 -11.31
C GLY A 138 -4.55 -3.34 -11.77
N LEU A 139 -4.21 -3.36 -13.06
CA LEU A 139 -3.16 -4.24 -13.60
C LEU A 139 -1.80 -3.95 -12.95
N VAL A 140 -1.44 -2.66 -12.87
CA VAL A 140 -0.21 -2.21 -12.22
C VAL A 140 -0.22 -2.57 -10.73
N ALA A 141 -1.33 -2.34 -10.02
CA ALA A 141 -1.47 -2.71 -8.62
C ALA A 141 -1.36 -4.23 -8.42
N GLY A 142 -1.92 -5.02 -9.34
CA GLY A 142 -1.88 -6.47 -9.34
C GLY A 142 -0.46 -7.05 -9.49
N VAL A 143 0.48 -6.29 -10.07
CA VAL A 143 1.90 -6.68 -10.19
C VAL A 143 2.83 -5.92 -9.22
N SER A 144 2.27 -5.03 -8.39
CA SER A 144 3.02 -4.15 -7.49
C SER A 144 2.95 -4.65 -6.04
N THR A 145 3.08 -3.76 -5.07
CA THR A 145 3.11 -4.05 -3.63
C THR A 145 1.82 -4.69 -3.08
N CYS A 146 0.68 -4.47 -3.74
CA CYS A 146 -0.59 -5.11 -3.37
C CYS A 146 -0.53 -6.63 -3.51
N LEU A 147 0.31 -7.10 -4.43
CA LEU A 147 0.58 -8.51 -4.67
C LEU A 147 1.22 -9.20 -3.46
N ALA A 148 2.08 -8.50 -2.72
CA ALA A 148 2.73 -9.09 -1.54
C ALA A 148 1.73 -9.37 -0.41
N LEU A 149 0.75 -8.48 -0.19
CA LEU A 149 -0.26 -8.62 0.85
C LEU A 149 -1.41 -9.55 0.41
N VAL A 150 -2.02 -9.26 -0.73
CA VAL A 150 -3.21 -10.01 -1.19
C VAL A 150 -2.80 -11.34 -1.83
N GLY A 151 -1.66 -11.39 -2.52
CA GLY A 151 -1.12 -12.64 -3.06
C GLY A 151 -0.76 -13.65 -1.96
N GLY A 152 -0.25 -13.19 -0.81
CA GLY A 152 -0.02 -14.05 0.36
C GLY A 152 -1.31 -14.66 0.93
N LEU A 153 -2.39 -13.88 0.98
CA LEU A 153 -3.72 -14.36 1.39
C LEU A 153 -4.27 -15.40 0.40
N VAL A 154 -4.19 -15.10 -0.90
CA VAL A 154 -4.65 -15.98 -1.98
C VAL A 154 -3.86 -17.30 -1.99
N LEU A 155 -2.55 -17.25 -1.75
CA LEU A 155 -1.71 -18.45 -1.66
C LEU A 155 -2.05 -19.30 -0.43
N SER A 156 -2.29 -18.68 0.72
CA SER A 156 -2.72 -19.38 1.94
C SER A 156 -4.09 -20.07 1.75
N LEU A 157 -5.01 -19.44 1.01
CA LEU A 157 -6.31 -20.02 0.65
C LEU A 157 -6.14 -21.23 -0.27
N ALA A 158 -5.29 -21.11 -1.29
CA ALA A 158 -5.00 -22.18 -2.23
C ALA A 158 -4.39 -23.40 -1.52
N ALA A 159 -3.42 -23.16 -0.62
CA ALA A 159 -2.80 -24.19 0.20
C ALA A 159 -3.83 -24.89 1.09
N ASN A 160 -4.66 -24.13 1.82
CA ASN A 160 -5.69 -24.68 2.69
C ASN A 160 -6.75 -25.50 1.92
N TYR A 161 -7.16 -25.03 0.74
CA TYR A 161 -8.11 -25.76 -0.09
C TYR A 161 -7.52 -27.05 -0.67
N ALA A 162 -6.25 -27.01 -1.11
CA ALA A 162 -5.54 -28.18 -1.61
C ALA A 162 -5.34 -29.26 -0.53
N GLN A 163 -5.07 -28.87 0.71
CA GLN A 163 -5.00 -29.80 1.86
C GLN A 163 -6.33 -30.50 2.16
N ASN A 164 -7.42 -29.74 2.15
CA ASN A 164 -8.74 -30.29 2.48
C ASN A 164 -9.33 -31.12 1.32
N HIS A 165 -8.77 -31.01 0.12
CA HIS A 165 -9.21 -31.71 -1.08
C HIS A 165 -8.00 -32.27 -1.86
N PRO A 166 -7.28 -33.26 -1.30
CA PRO A 166 -6.04 -33.78 -1.88
C PRO A 166 -6.26 -34.44 -3.25
N GLU A 167 -7.39 -35.14 -3.40
CA GLU A 167 -7.88 -35.82 -4.61
C GLU A 167 -8.34 -34.84 -5.73
N ALA A 168 -8.45 -33.54 -5.44
CA ALA A 168 -9.03 -32.58 -6.36
C ALA A 168 -8.16 -32.37 -7.62
N THR A 169 -8.81 -32.32 -8.78
CA THR A 169 -8.14 -32.04 -10.06
C THR A 169 -7.56 -30.62 -10.09
N LYS A 170 -6.58 -30.39 -10.97
CA LYS A 170 -5.96 -29.05 -11.16
C LYS A 170 -6.99 -27.94 -11.40
N LYS A 171 -8.12 -28.22 -12.06
CA LYS A 171 -9.23 -27.27 -12.26
C LYS A 171 -9.98 -26.96 -10.96
N GLU A 172 -10.21 -27.97 -10.12
CA GLU A 172 -10.88 -27.80 -8.83
C GLU A 172 -10.00 -27.07 -7.82
N LYS A 173 -8.69 -27.31 -7.84
CA LYS A 173 -7.71 -26.55 -7.05
C LYS A 173 -7.62 -25.07 -7.46
N PHE A 174 -8.06 -24.72 -8.68
CA PHE A 174 -8.15 -23.33 -9.14
C PHE A 174 -9.46 -22.62 -8.76
N ARG A 175 -10.51 -23.39 -8.39
CA ARG A 175 -11.83 -22.87 -8.03
C ARG A 175 -11.78 -21.78 -6.94
N PRO A 176 -11.01 -21.90 -5.84
CA PRO A 176 -10.93 -20.86 -4.81
C PRO A 176 -10.45 -19.51 -5.33
N HIS A 177 -9.54 -19.49 -6.31
CA HIS A 177 -9.03 -18.25 -6.90
C HIS A 177 -10.11 -17.51 -7.69
N ILE A 178 -10.98 -18.26 -8.38
CA ILE A 178 -12.10 -17.68 -9.14
C ILE A 178 -13.13 -17.09 -8.16
N PHE A 179 -13.56 -17.85 -7.16
CA PHE A 179 -14.52 -17.37 -6.16
C PHE A 179 -13.98 -16.16 -5.39
N PHE A 180 -12.69 -16.16 -5.06
CA PHE A 180 -12.03 -15.02 -4.45
C PHE A 180 -12.09 -13.75 -5.32
N ASN A 181 -11.71 -13.85 -6.60
CA ASN A 181 -11.74 -12.68 -7.49
C ASN A 181 -13.18 -12.24 -7.81
N LEU A 182 -14.13 -13.16 -7.92
CA LEU A 182 -15.55 -12.83 -8.10
C LEU A 182 -16.10 -12.08 -6.88
N GLY A 183 -15.82 -12.59 -5.67
CA GLY A 183 -16.20 -11.91 -4.43
C GLY A 183 -15.56 -10.53 -4.32
N ARG A 184 -14.30 -10.41 -4.75
CA ARG A 184 -13.61 -9.13 -4.78
C ARG A 184 -14.21 -8.14 -5.77
N ILE A 185 -14.49 -8.55 -7.01
CA ILE A 185 -15.11 -7.68 -8.03
C ILE A 185 -16.51 -7.24 -7.58
N GLY A 186 -17.35 -8.19 -7.16
CA GLY A 186 -18.71 -7.90 -6.69
C GLY A 186 -18.74 -7.07 -5.41
N GLY A 187 -17.88 -7.40 -4.45
CA GLY A 187 -17.73 -6.65 -3.20
C GLY A 187 -17.22 -5.24 -3.42
N PHE A 188 -16.24 -5.06 -4.31
CA PHE A 188 -15.68 -3.75 -4.64
C PHE A 188 -16.70 -2.90 -5.40
N PHE A 189 -17.50 -3.50 -6.29
CA PHE A 189 -18.62 -2.81 -6.91
C PHE A 189 -19.61 -2.26 -5.88
N PHE A 190 -20.07 -3.13 -4.97
CA PHE A 190 -21.08 -2.76 -3.98
C PHE A 190 -20.56 -1.75 -2.97
N LEU A 191 -19.40 -2.02 -2.35
CA LEU A 191 -18.79 -1.14 -1.35
C LEU A 191 -18.29 0.16 -1.98
N GLY A 192 -17.77 0.11 -3.21
CA GLY A 192 -17.38 1.29 -3.99
C GLY A 192 -18.58 2.17 -4.34
N GLY A 193 -19.72 1.57 -4.66
CA GLY A 193 -20.96 2.31 -4.89
C GLY A 193 -21.49 2.98 -3.62
N ILE A 194 -21.42 2.29 -2.48
CA ILE A 194 -21.74 2.89 -1.17
C ILE A 194 -20.84 4.10 -0.91
N LEU A 195 -19.52 3.98 -1.14
CA LEU A 195 -18.61 5.12 -1.03
C LEU A 195 -19.00 6.25 -1.99
N GLY A 196 -19.34 5.96 -3.24
CA GLY A 196 -19.79 6.97 -4.19
C GLY A 196 -21.02 7.74 -3.70
N VAL A 197 -22.02 7.04 -3.12
CA VAL A 197 -23.19 7.70 -2.52
C VAL A 197 -22.79 8.53 -1.31
N ILE A 198 -21.96 8.00 -0.41
CA ILE A 198 -21.48 8.73 0.77
C ILE A 198 -20.79 10.02 0.33
N GLY A 199 -20.03 10.01 -0.76
CA GLY A 199 -19.33 11.17 -1.28
C GLY A 199 -20.25 12.29 -1.79
N SER A 200 -21.50 11.98 -2.15
CA SER A 200 -22.50 13.00 -2.47
C SER A 200 -22.96 13.79 -1.23
N ALA A 201 -22.87 13.20 -0.03
CA ALA A 201 -23.33 13.77 1.23
C ALA A 201 -22.19 14.22 2.17
N PHE A 202 -21.01 13.61 2.05
CA PHE A 202 -19.86 13.83 2.93
C PHE A 202 -18.64 14.33 2.15
N LYS A 203 -18.47 15.64 2.07
CA LYS A 203 -17.15 16.23 1.79
C LYS A 203 -16.31 16.13 3.07
N LEU A 204 -15.48 15.09 3.21
CA LEU A 204 -14.57 14.97 4.35
C LEU A 204 -13.72 16.22 4.46
N SER A 205 -13.61 16.77 5.68
CA SER A 205 -12.81 17.97 5.91
C SER A 205 -11.35 17.71 5.50
N PRO A 206 -10.65 18.72 4.96
CA PRO A 206 -9.23 18.60 4.60
C PRO A 206 -8.36 18.07 5.77
N LEU A 207 -8.71 18.46 7.00
CA LEU A 207 -8.06 17.97 8.21
C LEU A 207 -8.31 16.47 8.45
N ALA A 208 -9.54 15.99 8.30
CA ALA A 208 -9.85 14.56 8.47
C ALA A 208 -9.11 13.70 7.43
N ASN A 209 -9.07 14.15 6.16
CA ASN A 209 -8.30 13.50 5.11
C ASN A 209 -6.80 13.45 5.45
N SER A 210 -6.24 14.54 5.98
CA SER A 210 -4.83 14.59 6.38
C SER A 210 -4.48 13.56 7.48
N LEU A 211 -5.33 13.42 8.50
CA LEU A 211 -5.13 12.45 9.58
C LEU A 211 -5.24 11.00 9.09
N ILE A 212 -6.25 10.72 8.24
CA ILE A 212 -6.44 9.40 7.65
C ILE A 212 -5.22 9.00 6.80
N THR A 213 -4.73 9.91 5.95
CA THR A 213 -3.53 9.66 5.13
C THR A 213 -2.29 9.41 5.98
N ILE A 214 -2.10 10.14 7.10
CA ILE A 214 -0.97 9.93 8.01
C ILE A 214 -1.05 8.55 8.69
N ILE A 215 -2.22 8.19 9.24
CA ILE A 215 -2.44 6.89 9.90
C ILE A 215 -2.15 5.75 8.92
N ILE A 216 -2.67 5.86 7.70
CA ILE A 216 -2.41 4.90 6.61
C ILE A 216 -0.93 4.82 6.28
N GLY A 217 -0.26 5.97 6.15
CA GLY A 217 1.17 6.04 5.87
C GLY A 217 2.00 5.27 6.91
N PHE A 218 1.64 5.40 8.19
CA PHE A 218 2.26 4.62 9.27
C PHE A 218 1.99 3.12 9.14
N VAL A 219 0.75 2.71 8.88
CA VAL A 219 0.40 1.29 8.73
C VAL A 219 1.18 0.66 7.57
N VAL A 220 1.19 1.31 6.40
CA VAL A 220 1.92 0.85 5.21
C VAL A 220 3.43 0.78 5.49
N LEU A 221 3.98 1.81 6.16
CA LEU A 221 5.39 1.84 6.54
C LEU A 221 5.75 0.66 7.45
N ILE A 222 4.93 0.39 8.48
CA ILE A 222 5.14 -0.75 9.40
C ILE A 222 5.11 -2.08 8.63
N LEU A 223 4.16 -2.24 7.70
CA LEU A 223 4.08 -3.45 6.87
C LEU A 223 5.32 -3.61 5.96
N GLY A 224 5.80 -2.53 5.34
CA GLY A 224 7.02 -2.56 4.54
C GLY A 224 8.26 -2.91 5.35
N LEU A 225 8.40 -2.32 6.54
CA LEU A 225 9.50 -2.61 7.46
C LEU A 225 9.49 -4.06 7.95
N LYS A 226 8.30 -4.65 8.15
CA LYS A 226 8.15 -6.09 8.44
C LYS A 226 8.62 -6.96 7.29
N LEU A 227 8.27 -6.63 6.04
CA LEU A 227 8.72 -7.37 4.85
C LEU A 227 10.25 -7.34 4.66
N LEU A 228 10.93 -6.29 5.15
CA LEU A 228 12.39 -6.15 5.07
C LEU A 228 13.17 -6.84 6.19
N GLU A 229 12.48 -7.24 7.26
CA GLU A 229 13.04 -7.91 8.45
C GLU A 229 14.20 -7.14 9.12
N ILE A 230 14.25 -5.81 8.92
CA ILE A 230 15.32 -4.94 9.46
C ILE A 230 15.27 -4.88 10.99
N PHE A 231 14.07 -4.94 11.57
CA PHE A 231 13.85 -4.85 13.01
C PHE A 231 13.19 -6.12 13.57
N PRO A 232 13.94 -7.04 14.19
CA PRO A 232 13.40 -8.27 14.78
C PRO A 232 12.43 -8.03 15.96
N SER A 233 12.43 -6.82 16.54
CA SER A 233 11.40 -6.42 17.52
C SER A 233 10.06 -6.07 16.87
N LEU A 234 10.06 -5.52 15.64
CA LEU A 234 8.84 -5.14 14.93
C LEU A 234 8.16 -6.37 14.27
N ALA A 235 8.95 -7.36 13.85
CA ALA A 235 8.46 -8.65 13.36
C ALA A 235 7.69 -9.45 14.43
N ARG A 236 7.98 -9.24 15.72
CA ARG A 236 7.28 -9.90 16.84
C ARG A 236 5.91 -9.28 17.16
N PHE A 237 5.65 -8.06 16.68
CA PHE A 237 4.45 -7.30 16.99
C PHE A 237 3.35 -7.60 15.97
N ASP A 238 2.68 -8.74 16.10
CA ASP A 238 1.52 -9.08 15.28
C ASP A 238 0.24 -8.51 15.90
N PHE A 239 -0.43 -7.60 15.20
CA PHE A 239 -1.83 -7.29 15.44
C PHE A 239 -2.69 -8.47 14.97
N SER A 240 -2.51 -9.62 15.63
CA SER A 240 -3.34 -10.79 15.43
C SER A 240 -4.59 -10.64 16.27
N LEU A 241 -5.75 -10.87 15.65
CA LEU A 241 -7.02 -10.95 16.38
C LEU A 241 -6.86 -11.93 17.56
N PRO A 242 -7.28 -11.56 18.78
CA PRO A 242 -7.21 -12.45 19.93
C PRO A 242 -7.84 -13.81 19.57
N LYS A 243 -7.26 -14.93 20.04
CA LYS A 243 -7.70 -16.30 19.70
C LYS A 243 -9.22 -16.54 19.86
N LYS A 244 -9.90 -15.75 20.69
CA LYS A 244 -11.36 -15.74 20.86
C LYS A 244 -12.11 -15.26 19.61
N PHE A 245 -11.62 -14.22 18.93
CA PHE A 245 -12.18 -13.74 17.66
C PHE A 245 -11.78 -14.64 16.48
N GLY A 246 -10.63 -15.31 16.54
CA GLY A 246 -10.24 -16.32 15.53
C GLY A 246 -11.17 -17.54 15.48
N LYS A 247 -11.91 -17.85 16.56
CA LYS A 247 -12.97 -18.88 16.54
C LYS A 247 -14.30 -18.38 15.96
N ILE A 248 -14.58 -17.08 16.05
CA ILE A 248 -15.82 -16.44 15.57
C ILE A 248 -15.72 -16.10 14.06
N ILE A 249 -14.50 -15.88 13.57
CA ILE A 249 -14.23 -15.53 12.17
C ILE A 249 -13.52 -16.72 11.49
N LYS A 250 -14.20 -17.87 11.40
CA LYS A 250 -13.79 -18.97 10.51
C LYS A 250 -14.29 -18.68 9.09
N ILE A 251 -13.84 -17.57 8.51
CA ILE A 251 -14.18 -17.23 7.12
C ILE A 251 -13.20 -18.00 6.22
N ASN A 252 -13.56 -19.23 5.89
CA ASN A 252 -12.83 -20.03 4.91
C ASN A 252 -13.38 -19.82 3.49
N ASP A 253 -14.46 -19.04 3.34
CA ASP A 253 -15.06 -18.78 2.04
C ASP A 253 -14.17 -17.82 1.23
N PRO A 254 -13.58 -18.28 0.11
CA PRO A 254 -12.75 -17.44 -0.75
C PRO A 254 -13.51 -16.18 -1.22
N PHE A 255 -14.82 -16.26 -1.45
CA PHE A 255 -15.64 -15.15 -1.90
C PHE A 255 -15.66 -14.02 -0.86
N VAL A 256 -15.95 -14.35 0.40
CA VAL A 256 -16.02 -13.37 1.50
C VAL A 256 -14.65 -12.75 1.75
N LEU A 257 -13.58 -13.54 1.71
CA LEU A 257 -12.21 -13.03 1.82
C LEU A 257 -11.89 -12.06 0.67
N GLY A 258 -12.38 -12.33 -0.54
CA GLY A 258 -12.32 -11.43 -1.68
C GLY A 258 -12.97 -10.08 -1.38
N VAL A 259 -14.20 -10.08 -0.85
CA VAL A 259 -14.91 -8.86 -0.43
C VAL A 259 -14.13 -8.09 0.64
N LEU A 260 -13.64 -8.79 1.66
CA LEU A 260 -12.92 -8.18 2.79
C LEU A 260 -11.60 -7.53 2.39
N THR A 261 -11.03 -7.88 1.25
CA THR A 261 -9.84 -7.19 0.74
C THR A 261 -10.07 -5.71 0.43
N PHE A 262 -11.32 -5.26 0.36
CA PHE A 262 -11.67 -3.84 0.22
C PHE A 262 -11.16 -3.02 1.41
N PHE A 263 -11.14 -3.62 2.60
CA PHE A 263 -10.70 -2.95 3.82
C PHE A 263 -9.19 -3.09 4.07
N LEU A 264 -8.46 -3.75 3.17
CA LEU A 264 -7.01 -3.86 3.30
C LEU A 264 -6.36 -2.53 2.91
N PRO A 265 -5.50 -1.95 3.78
CA PRO A 265 -4.88 -0.67 3.53
C PRO A 265 -3.76 -0.82 2.49
N CYS A 266 -4.10 -0.76 1.21
CA CYS A 266 -3.12 -0.61 0.14
C CYS A 266 -3.34 0.70 -0.61
N GLY A 267 -2.24 1.39 -0.95
CA GLY A 267 -2.29 2.74 -1.52
C GLY A 267 -3.11 2.85 -2.80
N PHE A 268 -3.04 1.84 -3.67
CA PHE A 268 -3.81 1.80 -4.91
C PHE A 268 -5.31 1.64 -4.65
N THR A 269 -5.71 0.75 -3.73
CA THR A 269 -7.13 0.58 -3.36
C THR A 269 -7.66 1.85 -2.70
N GLN A 270 -6.86 2.50 -1.85
CA GLN A 270 -7.25 3.75 -1.18
C GLN A 270 -7.40 4.92 -2.15
N ALA A 271 -6.48 5.07 -3.11
CA ALA A 271 -6.58 6.08 -4.15
C ALA A 271 -7.88 5.90 -4.96
N MET A 272 -8.21 4.65 -5.31
CA MET A 272 -9.45 4.34 -6.01
C MET A 272 -10.70 4.50 -5.14
N GLN A 273 -10.63 4.21 -3.84
CA GLN A 273 -11.73 4.46 -2.90
C GLN A 273 -12.01 5.95 -2.74
N ILE A 274 -10.98 6.80 -2.68
CA ILE A 274 -11.11 8.25 -2.66
C ILE A 274 -11.67 8.75 -4.01
N TYR A 275 -11.21 8.17 -5.13
CA TYR A 275 -11.74 8.51 -6.44
C TYR A 275 -13.22 8.12 -6.59
N ALA A 276 -13.59 6.91 -6.12
CA ALA A 276 -14.97 6.44 -6.06
C ALA A 276 -15.84 7.36 -5.18
N LEU A 277 -15.35 7.76 -4.01
CA LEU A 277 -15.98 8.75 -3.13
C LEU A 277 -16.19 10.09 -3.87
N GLY A 278 -15.19 10.55 -4.63
CA GLY A 278 -15.28 11.78 -5.42
C GLY A 278 -16.32 11.77 -6.55
N THR A 279 -16.81 10.60 -6.97
CA THR A 279 -17.82 10.51 -8.04
C THR A 279 -19.21 10.99 -7.64
N GLY A 280 -19.56 10.94 -6.34
CA GLY A 280 -20.89 11.29 -5.87
C GLY A 280 -22.03 10.39 -6.40
N ASN A 281 -21.72 9.26 -7.05
CA ASN A 281 -22.70 8.40 -7.69
C ASN A 281 -22.42 6.91 -7.41
N PHE A 282 -23.45 6.15 -7.05
CA PHE A 282 -23.33 4.71 -6.74
C PHE A 282 -22.74 3.91 -7.91
N LEU A 283 -23.28 4.09 -9.11
CA LEU A 283 -22.90 3.30 -10.26
C LEU A 283 -21.48 3.63 -10.71
N GLN A 284 -21.11 4.92 -10.72
CA GLN A 284 -19.75 5.34 -11.09
C GLN A 284 -18.72 4.86 -10.07
N GLY A 285 -18.95 5.08 -8.77
CA GLY A 285 -18.05 4.60 -7.71
C GLY A 285 -17.92 3.08 -7.70
N GLY A 286 -19.03 2.36 -7.93
CA GLY A 286 -19.02 0.90 -8.04
C GLY A 286 -18.26 0.39 -9.25
N LEU A 287 -18.49 0.96 -10.44
CA LEU A 287 -17.79 0.55 -11.67
C LEU A 287 -16.28 0.78 -11.58
N ILE A 288 -15.85 1.92 -11.04
CA ILE A 288 -14.42 2.22 -10.83
C ILE A 288 -13.77 1.13 -9.97
N MET A 289 -14.39 0.80 -8.84
CA MET A 289 -13.82 -0.18 -7.91
C MET A 289 -13.87 -1.61 -8.47
N ALA A 290 -14.92 -1.96 -9.22
CA ALA A 290 -15.05 -3.25 -9.89
C ALA A 290 -13.99 -3.44 -10.98
N LEU A 291 -13.78 -2.42 -11.81
CA LEU A 291 -12.79 -2.42 -12.89
C LEU A 291 -11.36 -2.44 -12.34
N PHE A 292 -11.11 -1.75 -11.22
CA PHE A 292 -9.86 -1.85 -10.49
C PHE A 292 -9.62 -3.27 -9.96
N ALA A 293 -10.62 -3.89 -9.33
CA ALA A 293 -10.53 -5.27 -8.86
C ALA A 293 -10.29 -6.26 -10.03
N LEU A 294 -11.00 -6.07 -11.15
CA LEU A 294 -10.81 -6.84 -12.37
C LEU A 294 -9.40 -6.69 -12.93
N GLY A 295 -8.87 -5.47 -12.97
CA GLY A 295 -7.51 -5.18 -13.42
C GLY A 295 -6.43 -5.87 -12.58
N THR A 296 -6.64 -6.00 -11.26
CA THR A 296 -5.70 -6.72 -10.38
C THR A 296 -5.76 -8.25 -10.48
N ALA A 297 -6.83 -8.82 -11.06
CA ALA A 297 -7.05 -10.26 -11.11
C ALA A 297 -5.94 -11.04 -11.86
N PRO A 298 -5.43 -10.60 -13.03
CA PRO A 298 -4.33 -11.27 -13.71
C PRO A 298 -3.07 -11.44 -12.86
N GLY A 299 -2.71 -10.42 -12.06
CA GLY A 299 -1.55 -10.49 -11.17
C GLY A 299 -1.72 -11.52 -10.06
N PHE A 300 -2.93 -11.59 -9.47
CA PHE A 300 -3.22 -12.49 -8.37
C PHE A 300 -3.40 -13.95 -8.83
N LEU A 301 -3.97 -14.14 -10.02
CA LEU A 301 -4.04 -15.44 -10.68
C LEU A 301 -2.65 -15.90 -11.14
N GLY A 302 -1.79 -14.96 -11.56
CA GLY A 302 -0.41 -15.22 -11.98
C GLY A 302 0.48 -15.77 -10.87
N ILE A 303 0.32 -15.31 -9.62
CA ILE A 303 1.07 -15.87 -8.49
C ILE A 303 0.73 -17.34 -8.25
N GLY A 304 -0.54 -17.73 -8.32
CA GLY A 304 -0.94 -19.13 -8.17
C GLY A 304 -0.30 -20.05 -9.21
N GLY A 305 -0.01 -19.53 -10.41
CA GLY A 305 0.72 -20.25 -11.47
C GLY A 305 2.25 -20.23 -11.31
N LEU A 306 2.83 -19.12 -10.83
CA LEU A 306 4.27 -18.98 -10.64
C LEU A 306 4.81 -19.78 -9.44
N SER A 307 4.02 -19.94 -8.38
CA SER A 307 4.36 -20.84 -7.26
C SER A 307 4.40 -22.32 -7.67
N ALA A 308 3.81 -22.70 -8.80
CA ALA A 308 3.92 -24.04 -9.36
C ALA A 308 5.20 -24.26 -10.20
N LEU A 309 6.00 -23.22 -10.44
CA LEU A 309 7.13 -23.24 -11.39
C LEU A 309 8.46 -22.69 -10.82
N GLY A 310 8.53 -22.21 -9.57
CA GLY A 310 9.68 -21.42 -9.08
C GLY A 310 10.33 -21.92 -7.78
N GLY A 311 11.58 -22.38 -7.86
CA GLY A 311 12.38 -22.80 -6.69
C GLY A 311 12.88 -21.66 -5.76
N LYS A 312 13.19 -22.07 -4.53
CA LYS A 312 13.69 -21.33 -3.33
C LYS A 312 14.40 -19.98 -3.48
N LYS A 313 15.27 -19.79 -4.47
CA LYS A 313 16.15 -18.61 -4.55
C LYS A 313 15.44 -17.32 -5.00
N LYS A 314 14.23 -17.39 -5.58
CA LYS A 314 13.55 -16.20 -6.15
C LYS A 314 12.54 -15.52 -5.21
N SER A 315 12.04 -16.22 -4.18
CA SER A 315 10.98 -15.70 -3.29
C SER A 315 11.50 -14.67 -2.27
N SER A 316 12.68 -14.92 -1.67
CA SER A 316 13.30 -13.99 -0.71
C SER A 316 13.68 -12.64 -1.36
N ALA A 317 14.19 -12.66 -2.60
CA ALA A 317 14.49 -11.45 -3.36
C ALA A 317 13.21 -10.66 -3.70
N PHE A 318 12.12 -11.35 -4.02
CA PHE A 318 10.82 -10.73 -4.28
C PHE A 318 10.30 -9.96 -3.07
N PHE A 319 10.27 -10.58 -1.88
CA PHE A 319 9.82 -9.91 -0.65
C PHE A 319 10.73 -8.75 -0.25
N MET A 320 12.05 -8.86 -0.47
CA MET A 320 12.98 -7.76 -0.23
C MET A 320 12.67 -6.55 -1.13
N VAL A 321 12.54 -6.75 -2.45
CA VAL A 321 12.21 -5.67 -3.39
C VAL A 321 10.83 -5.08 -3.09
N ALA A 322 9.83 -5.92 -2.84
CA ALA A 322 8.50 -5.47 -2.46
C ALA A 322 8.53 -4.64 -1.16
N GLY A 323 9.27 -5.07 -0.14
CA GLY A 323 9.45 -4.35 1.11
C GLY A 323 10.08 -2.97 0.92
N ILE A 324 11.12 -2.84 0.08
CA ILE A 324 11.78 -1.55 -0.21
C ILE A 324 10.77 -0.58 -0.83
N ILE A 325 10.00 -1.04 -1.81
CA ILE A 325 8.99 -0.23 -2.49
C ILE A 325 7.88 0.18 -1.52
N VAL A 326 7.38 -0.73 -0.69
CA VAL A 326 6.35 -0.43 0.32
C VAL A 326 6.84 0.61 1.33
N VAL A 327 8.08 0.50 1.81
CA VAL A 327 8.67 1.48 2.74
C VAL A 327 8.78 2.85 2.09
N ALA A 328 9.32 2.93 0.87
CA ALA A 328 9.42 4.19 0.15
C ALA A 328 8.04 4.84 -0.07
N PHE A 329 7.03 4.03 -0.40
CA PHE A 329 5.66 4.49 -0.57
C PHE A 329 4.98 4.91 0.76
N GLY A 330 5.25 4.21 1.86
CA GLY A 330 4.82 4.60 3.21
C GLY A 330 5.38 5.95 3.63
N ILE A 331 6.68 6.18 3.42
CA ILE A 331 7.34 7.47 3.66
C ILE A 331 6.73 8.57 2.78
N PHE A 332 6.47 8.27 1.51
CA PHE A 332 5.84 9.21 0.58
C PHE A 332 4.43 9.62 1.04
N ASN A 333 3.60 8.66 1.49
CA ASN A 333 2.27 8.96 2.02
C ASN A 333 2.33 9.77 3.32
N LEU A 334 3.27 9.49 4.21
CA LEU A 334 3.48 10.28 5.42
C LEU A 334 3.88 11.72 5.08
N ALA A 335 4.77 11.91 4.11
CA ALA A 335 5.17 13.23 3.64
C ALA A 335 3.99 14.01 3.05
N ASN A 336 3.15 13.37 2.23
CA ASN A 336 1.96 14.00 1.65
C ASN A 336 0.87 14.30 2.70
N GLY A 337 0.61 13.36 3.61
CA GLY A 337 -0.33 13.56 4.72
C GLY A 337 0.11 14.71 5.63
N TYR A 338 1.40 14.82 5.91
CA TYR A 338 1.97 15.95 6.65
C TYR A 338 1.83 17.29 5.91
N ARG A 339 2.08 17.32 4.59
CA ARG A 339 1.86 18.52 3.76
C ARG A 339 0.39 18.95 3.81
N LEU A 340 -0.54 18.01 3.66
CA LEU A 340 -1.98 18.27 3.74
C LEU A 340 -2.39 18.76 5.14
N PHE A 341 -1.80 18.19 6.19
CA PHE A 341 -2.03 18.65 7.57
C PHE A 341 -1.54 20.08 7.77
N LYS A 342 -0.33 20.43 7.28
CA LYS A 342 0.20 21.80 7.31
C LYS A 342 -0.74 22.79 6.60
N ILE A 343 -1.21 22.44 5.40
CA ILE A 343 -2.10 23.28 4.60
C ILE A 343 -3.48 23.44 5.25
N SER A 344 -4.00 22.36 5.86
CA SER A 344 -5.36 22.33 6.43
C SER A 344 -5.45 22.92 7.84
N SER A 345 -4.39 22.80 8.64
CA SER A 345 -4.36 23.29 10.04
C SER A 345 -3.71 24.67 10.18
N GLY A 346 -2.95 25.12 9.17
CA GLY A 346 -2.11 26.31 9.27
C GLY A 346 -0.90 26.14 10.20
N PHE A 347 -0.69 24.95 10.78
CA PHE A 347 0.41 24.65 11.68
C PHE A 347 1.58 24.02 10.91
N ASP A 348 2.74 24.67 10.97
CA ASP A 348 3.97 24.20 10.30
C ASP A 348 5.03 23.84 11.35
N PHE A 349 5.29 22.54 11.56
CA PHE A 349 6.37 22.11 12.46
C PHE A 349 7.76 22.55 11.95
N ASN A 350 7.93 22.80 10.65
CA ASN A 350 9.22 23.29 10.14
C ASN A 350 9.46 24.77 10.49
N LYS A 351 8.41 25.58 10.71
CA LYS A 351 8.56 26.94 11.27
C LYS A 351 9.07 26.93 12.73
N ILE A 352 8.90 25.82 13.45
CA ILE A 352 9.39 25.62 14.81
C ILE A 352 10.83 25.06 14.82
N ALA A 353 11.22 24.29 13.79
CA ALA A 353 12.52 23.62 13.75
C ALA A 353 13.63 24.41 13.03
N LEU A 354 13.37 25.16 11.95
CA LEU A 354 14.40 25.92 11.23
C LEU A 354 13.79 27.13 10.50
N LYS A 355 14.21 28.35 10.90
CA LYS A 355 14.13 29.54 10.04
C LYS A 355 15.09 29.31 8.87
N THR A 356 14.57 28.88 7.73
CA THR A 356 15.30 28.95 6.47
C THR A 356 14.37 29.58 5.46
N GLU A 357 14.62 30.86 5.20
CA GLU A 357 14.03 31.63 4.12
C GLU A 357 14.44 30.98 2.81
N ALA A 358 13.48 30.34 2.12
CA ALA A 358 13.66 29.94 0.74
C ALA A 358 13.01 31.02 -0.14
N GLU A 359 13.85 31.79 -0.82
CA GLU A 359 13.45 32.74 -1.86
C GLU A 359 12.56 32.04 -2.90
N THR A 360 11.32 32.50 -3.01
CA THR A 360 10.40 32.04 -4.04
C THR A 360 10.50 32.99 -5.23
N LYS A 361 11.01 32.49 -6.36
CA LYS A 361 11.03 33.25 -7.62
C LYS A 361 9.59 33.59 -8.03
N ASN A 362 9.25 34.88 -7.96
CA ASN A 362 8.04 35.45 -8.52
C ASN A 362 8.06 35.28 -10.05
N THR A 363 7.08 34.56 -10.59
CA THR A 363 6.80 34.58 -12.02
C THR A 363 5.40 35.19 -12.19
N ASN A 364 5.37 36.52 -12.31
CA ASN A 364 4.15 37.26 -12.64
C ASN A 364 3.95 37.23 -14.15
N SER A 365 3.18 36.26 -14.64
CA SER A 365 2.56 36.31 -15.95
C SER A 365 1.17 35.68 -15.88
N ASN A 366 0.15 36.39 -16.41
CA ASN A 366 -1.29 36.10 -16.38
C ASN A 366 -2.09 36.80 -15.27
N ILE A 367 -1.90 38.11 -15.13
CA ILE A 367 -2.74 38.96 -14.27
C ILE A 367 -3.38 40.03 -15.16
N GLU A 368 -4.69 39.95 -15.31
CA GLU A 368 -5.52 40.93 -16.02
C GLU A 368 -6.41 41.64 -14.98
N GLU A 369 -6.57 42.96 -15.10
CA GLU A 369 -7.41 43.75 -14.20
C GLU A 369 -8.58 44.30 -15.02
N GLU A 370 -9.80 43.90 -14.67
CA GLU A 370 -11.03 44.29 -15.37
C GLU A 370 -12.03 44.76 -14.30
N ASP A 371 -12.54 46.00 -14.42
CA ASP A 371 -13.53 46.61 -13.52
C ASP A 371 -13.22 46.52 -12.01
N GLY A 372 -11.95 46.66 -11.62
CA GLY A 372 -11.52 46.61 -10.21
C GLY A 372 -11.46 45.21 -9.61
N VAL A 373 -11.80 44.18 -10.38
CA VAL A 373 -11.65 42.76 -10.05
C VAL A 373 -10.33 42.25 -10.62
N ARG A 374 -9.54 41.58 -9.80
CA ARG A 374 -8.27 40.99 -10.23
C ARG A 374 -8.49 39.60 -10.79
N ILE A 375 -8.17 39.37 -12.06
CA ILE A 375 -8.29 38.07 -12.71
C ILE A 375 -6.95 37.35 -12.64
N ILE A 376 -6.96 36.14 -12.08
CA ILE A 376 -5.81 35.24 -12.06
C ILE A 376 -6.15 33.93 -12.76
N ARG A 377 -5.24 33.45 -13.61
CA ARG A 377 -5.44 32.23 -14.41
C ARG A 377 -4.46 31.13 -14.00
N MET A 378 -5.00 29.94 -13.72
CA MET A 378 -4.23 28.72 -13.49
C MET A 378 -4.64 27.65 -14.49
N LYS A 379 -3.67 26.88 -14.97
CA LYS A 379 -3.92 25.61 -15.66
C LYS A 379 -3.77 24.47 -14.67
N GLU A 380 -4.75 23.59 -14.64
CA GLU A 380 -4.62 22.28 -14.03
C GLU A 380 -4.23 21.28 -15.13
N THR A 381 -3.11 20.60 -14.91
CA THR A 381 -2.53 19.63 -15.85
C THR A 381 -2.12 18.37 -15.10
N ASN A 382 -1.72 17.33 -15.83
CA ASN A 382 -1.13 16.12 -15.25
C ASN A 382 0.13 16.38 -14.39
N ARG A 383 0.74 17.56 -14.50
CA ARG A 383 1.90 17.99 -13.71
C ARG A 383 1.52 18.79 -12.46
N GLY A 384 0.22 19.00 -12.23
CA GLY A 384 -0.32 19.81 -11.14
C GLY A 384 -0.79 21.18 -11.60
N TYR A 385 -0.65 22.15 -10.70
CA TYR A 385 -1.08 23.53 -10.87
C TYR A 385 0.02 24.38 -11.49
N SER A 386 -0.32 25.14 -12.53
CA SER A 386 0.62 26.06 -13.19
C SER A 386 -0.08 27.29 -13.76
N PRO A 387 0.33 28.51 -13.36
CA PRO A 387 1.19 28.81 -12.22
C PRO A 387 0.57 28.35 -10.90
N ASN A 388 1.39 28.12 -9.88
CA ASN A 388 0.95 27.70 -8.55
C ASN A 388 1.23 28.75 -7.45
N ASN A 389 1.71 29.94 -7.82
CA ASN A 389 1.91 31.04 -6.89
C ASN A 389 1.31 32.31 -7.50
N PHE A 390 0.53 33.03 -6.71
CA PHE A 390 -0.18 34.23 -7.12
C PHE A 390 -0.05 35.31 -6.07
N THR A 391 0.39 36.51 -6.44
CA THR A 391 0.37 37.66 -5.54
C THR A 391 -0.90 38.47 -5.74
N ILE A 392 -1.67 38.70 -4.67
CA ILE A 392 -2.97 39.40 -4.68
C ILE A 392 -3.05 40.43 -3.55
N LEU A 393 -3.92 41.43 -3.68
CA LEU A 393 -4.11 42.47 -2.67
C LEU A 393 -5.21 42.11 -1.67
N LYS A 394 -4.96 42.44 -0.40
CA LYS A 394 -5.99 42.42 0.64
C LYS A 394 -7.15 43.34 0.25
N GLY A 395 -8.38 42.86 0.42
CA GLY A 395 -9.61 43.61 0.15
C GLY A 395 -9.96 43.81 -1.32
N GLN A 396 -9.12 43.40 -2.27
CA GLN A 396 -9.46 43.44 -3.70
C GLN A 396 -10.21 42.14 -4.11
N PRO A 397 -11.37 42.21 -4.77
CA PRO A 397 -12.04 41.04 -5.31
C PRO A 397 -11.15 40.30 -6.32
N VAL A 398 -11.06 38.97 -6.21
CA VAL A 398 -10.27 38.11 -7.07
C VAL A 398 -11.19 37.14 -7.80
N LYS A 399 -11.06 37.10 -9.13
CA LYS A 399 -11.66 36.09 -10.00
C LYS A 399 -10.59 35.09 -10.40
N PHE A 400 -10.66 33.90 -9.82
CA PHE A 400 -9.74 32.81 -10.07
C PHE A 400 -10.28 31.86 -11.12
N ILE A 401 -9.70 31.91 -12.32
CA ILE A 401 -10.07 31.08 -13.45
C ILE A 401 -9.09 29.92 -13.54
N ILE A 402 -9.63 28.70 -13.52
CA ILE A 402 -8.86 27.46 -13.54
C ILE A 402 -9.25 26.68 -14.79
N ASP A 403 -8.34 26.60 -15.75
CA ASP A 403 -8.48 25.78 -16.95
C ASP A 403 -8.07 24.33 -16.63
N ALA A 404 -9.05 23.45 -16.46
CA ALA A 404 -8.83 22.04 -16.14
C ALA A 404 -8.62 21.23 -17.42
N GLN A 405 -7.35 21.03 -17.75
CA GLN A 405 -6.90 20.27 -18.92
C GLN A 405 -6.76 18.77 -18.60
N ALA A 406 -6.67 18.42 -17.31
CA ALA A 406 -6.53 17.06 -16.84
C ALA A 406 -7.58 16.69 -15.76
N PRO A 407 -8.89 16.80 -16.08
CA PRO A 407 -10.00 16.70 -15.11
C PRO A 407 -10.13 15.33 -14.41
N TYR A 408 -9.36 14.34 -14.86
CA TYR A 408 -9.29 12.99 -14.28
C TYR A 408 -7.97 12.70 -13.56
N SER A 409 -7.08 13.68 -13.46
CA SER A 409 -5.83 13.58 -12.71
C SER A 409 -6.07 13.80 -11.22
N CYS A 410 -5.15 13.43 -10.34
CA CYS A 410 -5.27 13.78 -8.92
C CYS A 410 -5.16 15.29 -8.64
N ALA A 411 -4.71 16.10 -9.61
CA ALA A 411 -4.70 17.56 -9.51
C ALA A 411 -6.07 18.20 -9.74
N SER A 412 -7.01 17.48 -10.35
CA SER A 412 -8.37 17.95 -10.63
C SER A 412 -9.22 18.24 -9.38
N ALA A 413 -8.83 17.75 -8.21
CA ALA A 413 -9.45 18.17 -6.96
C ALA A 413 -8.78 19.45 -6.46
N LEU A 414 -9.53 20.45 -6.03
CA LEU A 414 -9.02 21.70 -5.46
C LEU A 414 -9.54 21.91 -4.04
N VAL A 415 -8.61 22.14 -3.12
CA VAL A 415 -8.86 22.39 -1.70
C VAL A 415 -8.22 23.71 -1.31
N ILE A 416 -9.03 24.66 -0.84
CA ILE A 416 -8.60 25.95 -0.29
C ILE A 416 -9.17 26.08 1.11
N PRO A 417 -8.45 25.65 2.16
CA PRO A 417 -8.99 25.56 3.52
C PRO A 417 -9.48 26.90 4.08
N TYR A 418 -8.73 27.98 3.84
CA TYR A 418 -9.09 29.33 4.28
C TYR A 418 -10.46 29.78 3.73
N LEU A 419 -10.77 29.45 2.48
CA LEU A 419 -12.05 29.77 1.83
C LEU A 419 -13.13 28.71 2.11
N LYS A 420 -12.80 27.62 2.83
CA LYS A 420 -13.65 26.43 3.00
C LYS A 420 -14.12 25.83 1.67
N ILE A 421 -13.32 25.98 0.61
CA ILE A 421 -13.62 25.45 -0.71
C ILE A 421 -12.98 24.06 -0.86
N GLN A 422 -13.81 23.08 -1.19
CA GLN A 422 -13.38 21.75 -1.62
C GLN A 422 -14.26 21.32 -2.79
N THR A 423 -13.66 21.30 -3.98
CA THR A 423 -14.39 21.04 -5.22
C THR A 423 -13.57 20.18 -6.17
N GLN A 424 -14.27 19.47 -7.03
CA GLN A 424 -13.71 18.78 -8.18
C GLN A 424 -13.83 19.72 -9.38
N LEU A 425 -12.71 19.95 -10.08
CA LEU A 425 -12.67 20.75 -11.29
C LEU A 425 -13.33 19.98 -12.43
N LYS A 426 -14.22 20.67 -13.16
CA LYS A 426 -14.87 20.16 -14.35
C LYS A 426 -13.97 20.41 -15.58
N PRO A 427 -14.03 19.59 -16.63
CA PRO A 427 -13.28 19.86 -17.86
C PRO A 427 -13.55 21.29 -18.38
N GLY A 428 -12.47 22.03 -18.71
CA GLY A 428 -12.55 23.43 -19.16
C GLY A 428 -12.43 24.46 -18.03
N GLU A 429 -12.98 25.67 -18.22
CA GLU A 429 -12.84 26.76 -17.26
C GLU A 429 -13.74 26.58 -16.03
N ASN A 430 -13.12 26.65 -14.85
CA ASN A 430 -13.78 26.70 -13.55
C ASN A 430 -13.49 28.06 -12.92
N ILE A 431 -14.52 28.74 -12.45
CA ILE A 431 -14.40 30.10 -11.91
C ILE A 431 -14.70 30.08 -10.42
N LEU A 432 -13.80 30.67 -9.63
CA LEU A 432 -13.97 30.90 -8.20
C LEU A 432 -13.75 32.37 -7.89
N GLU A 433 -14.67 32.96 -7.15
CA GLU A 433 -14.60 34.37 -6.76
C GLU A 433 -14.44 34.48 -5.24
N PHE A 434 -13.49 35.29 -4.80
CA PHE A 434 -13.25 35.52 -3.38
C PHE A 434 -12.57 36.86 -3.13
N THR A 435 -12.66 37.35 -1.89
CA THR A 435 -11.96 38.56 -1.44
C THR A 435 -11.11 38.21 -0.23
N PRO A 436 -9.77 38.32 -0.29
CA PRO A 436 -8.92 38.01 0.84
C PRO A 436 -9.00 39.11 1.91
N ASP A 437 -9.28 38.72 3.16
CA ASP A 437 -9.43 39.64 4.30
C ASP A 437 -8.17 39.76 5.18
N LYS A 438 -7.19 38.86 4.99
CA LYS A 438 -5.97 38.75 5.80
C LYS A 438 -4.73 38.76 4.93
N VAL A 439 -3.72 39.52 5.38
CA VAL A 439 -2.36 39.51 4.81
C VAL A 439 -1.68 38.19 5.17
N GLY A 440 -0.92 37.63 4.23
CA GLY A 440 -0.15 36.39 4.41
C GLY A 440 -0.40 35.36 3.33
N GLU A 441 0.13 34.15 3.55
CA GLU A 441 0.01 33.04 2.61
C GLU A 441 -1.31 32.30 2.81
N ILE A 442 -2.09 32.19 1.73
CA ILE A 442 -3.27 31.34 1.64
C ILE A 442 -2.91 30.12 0.78
N PRO A 443 -2.57 28.97 1.37
CA PRO A 443 -2.22 27.78 0.61
C PRO A 443 -3.45 27.10 0.03
N PHE A 444 -3.27 26.47 -1.12
CA PHE A 444 -4.23 25.55 -1.73
C PHE A 444 -3.54 24.26 -2.18
N SER A 445 -4.30 23.17 -2.29
CA SER A 445 -3.76 21.88 -2.70
C SER A 445 -4.78 21.00 -3.38
N CYS A 446 -4.31 19.90 -3.97
CA CYS A 446 -5.20 18.78 -4.29
C CYS A 446 -5.64 18.02 -3.02
N SER A 447 -6.64 17.15 -3.14
CA SER A 447 -7.19 16.36 -2.02
C SER A 447 -6.16 15.55 -1.24
N MET A 448 -5.03 15.18 -1.88
CA MET A 448 -3.95 14.41 -1.26
C MET A 448 -2.74 15.26 -0.84
N GLY A 449 -2.76 16.57 -1.08
CA GLY A 449 -1.63 17.46 -0.75
C GLY A 449 -0.38 17.25 -1.60
N MET A 450 -0.49 16.50 -2.71
CA MET A 450 0.63 16.22 -3.63
C MET A 450 0.99 17.46 -4.45
N TYR A 451 -0.02 18.10 -5.06
CA TYR A 451 0.12 19.35 -5.79
C TYR A 451 -0.35 20.48 -4.90
N THR A 452 0.47 21.51 -4.79
CA THR A 452 0.26 22.64 -3.89
C THR A 452 0.53 23.95 -4.61
N GLY A 453 -0.19 24.98 -4.20
CA GLY A 453 0.08 26.35 -4.56
C GLY A 453 -0.30 27.30 -3.43
N GLN A 454 -0.09 28.59 -3.65
CA GLN A 454 -0.39 29.61 -2.67
C GLN A 454 -0.83 30.93 -3.32
N PHE A 455 -1.69 31.64 -2.60
CA PHE A 455 -1.92 33.07 -2.81
C PHE A 455 -1.11 33.83 -1.75
N LEU A 456 -0.20 34.69 -2.19
CA LEU A 456 0.49 35.65 -1.33
C LEU A 456 -0.34 36.92 -1.27
N VAL A 457 -1.01 37.16 -0.14
CA VAL A 457 -1.81 38.36 0.07
C VAL A 457 -0.94 39.46 0.66
N VAL A 458 -0.84 40.58 -0.06
CA VAL A 458 -0.09 41.78 0.34
C VAL A 458 -1.01 42.95 0.64
N ASP A 459 -0.57 43.88 1.49
CA ASP A 459 -1.32 45.11 1.82
C ASP A 459 -0.90 46.31 0.95
N ASP A 460 0.27 46.22 0.31
CA ASP A 460 0.83 47.29 -0.52
C ASP A 460 0.82 46.91 -2.01
N LYS A 461 0.23 47.79 -2.83
CA LYS A 461 0.26 47.72 -4.30
C LYS A 461 1.66 47.64 -4.88
N SER A 462 2.67 48.19 -4.20
CA SER A 462 4.07 48.15 -4.64
C SER A 462 4.65 46.73 -4.67
N GLN A 463 4.11 45.82 -3.83
CA GLN A 463 4.56 44.43 -3.67
C GLN A 463 3.96 43.47 -4.71
N LEU A 464 3.14 43.98 -5.63
CA LEU A 464 2.55 43.21 -6.72
C LEU A 464 3.51 42.94 -7.89
N ARG A 465 4.73 43.51 -7.86
CA ARG A 465 5.71 43.44 -8.96
C ARG A 465 6.49 42.13 -8.99
#